data_AF-A0A5C7Z544-F1
#
_entry.id   AF-A0A5C7Z544-F1
#
_cell.length_a   1.000
_cell.length_b   1.000
_cell.length_c   1.000
_cell.angle_alpha   90.00
_cell.angle_beta   90.00
_cell.angle_gamma   90.00
#
_symmetry.space_group_name_H-M   'P 1'
#
loop_
_entity.id
_entity.type
_entity.pdbx_description
1 polymer ?
#
loop_
_entity_poly.entity_id
_entity_poly.type
_entity_poly.pdbx_seq_one_letter_code
_entity_poly.pdbx_strand_id
1 'polypeptide(L)' 'MQNSVEIFSIALGLVEPWYVKEVVFDKERLQLDVYLGFKKGHLFLADDTQYYTAYDTVERRWEHLNF' A
#
# COMPACT_ATOMS: atom_id res chain seq x y z
N MET A 1 15.37 12.53 10.22
CA MET A 1 14.25 12.60 9.26
C MET A 1 13.19 11.66 9.77
N GLN A 2 12.05 12.20 10.23
CA GLN A 2 10.97 11.41 10.81
C GLN A 2 10.50 10.36 9.80
N ASN A 3 10.40 9.10 10.23
CA ASN A 3 10.18 7.95 9.35
C ASN A 3 8.80 8.02 8.68
N SER A 4 8.74 8.60 7.47
CA SER A 4 7.50 8.84 6.71
C SER A 4 6.70 7.56 6.49
N VAL A 5 7.38 6.44 6.28
CA VAL A 5 6.80 5.10 6.14
C VAL A 5 5.95 4.73 7.37
N GLU A 6 6.47 4.95 8.58
CA GLU A 6 5.73 4.65 9.82
C GLU A 6 4.50 5.54 9.97
N ILE A 7 4.65 6.86 9.73
CA ILE A 7 3.54 7.82 9.85
C ILE A 7 2.41 7.43 8.89
N PHE A 8 2.72 7.17 7.62
CA PHE A 8 1.69 6.80 6.64
C PHE A 8 1.13 5.40 6.89
N SER A 9 1.92 4.45 7.39
CA SER A 9 1.40 3.13 7.77
C SER A 9 0.34 3.25 8.88
N ILE A 10 0.60 4.08 9.90
CA ILE A 10 -0.33 4.34 10.99
C ILE A 10 -1.55 5.13 10.48
N ALA A 11 -1.34 6.21 9.73
CA ALA A 11 -2.42 7.07 9.25
C ALA A 11 -3.39 6.36 8.31
N LEU A 12 -2.88 5.44 7.48
CA LEU A 12 -3.70 4.60 6.59
C LEU A 12 -4.27 3.36 7.30
N GLY A 13 -3.93 3.13 8.58
CA GLY A 13 -4.41 1.98 9.35
C GLY A 13 -3.97 0.63 8.77
N LEU A 14 -2.77 0.57 8.17
CA LEU A 14 -2.28 -0.65 7.55
C LEU A 14 -1.98 -1.72 8.60
N VAL A 15 -2.42 -2.94 8.32
CA VAL A 15 -2.16 -4.14 9.11
C VAL A 15 -1.52 -5.20 8.21
N GLU A 16 -0.84 -6.19 8.81
CA GLU A 16 -0.30 -7.30 8.02
C GLU A 16 -1.39 -7.92 7.12
N PRO A 17 -1.07 -8.21 5.84
CA PRO A 17 0.27 -8.20 5.24
C PRO A 17 0.69 -6.87 4.61
N TRP A 18 -0.16 -5.84 4.66
CA TRP A 18 0.03 -4.58 3.96
C TRP A 18 1.09 -3.70 4.62
N TYR A 19 1.89 -3.03 3.81
CA TYR A 19 2.89 -2.09 4.28
C TYR A 19 3.10 -0.96 3.26
N VAL A 20 3.57 0.20 3.73
CA VAL A 20 4.04 1.27 2.84
C VAL A 20 5.38 0.84 2.25
N LYS A 21 5.38 0.56 0.94
CA LYS A 21 6.58 0.16 0.19
C LYS A 21 7.50 1.35 -0.05
N GLU A 22 6.92 2.49 -0.41
CA GLU A 22 7.64 3.69 -0.81
C GLU A 22 6.73 4.92 -0.71
N VAL A 23 7.34 6.09 -0.47
CA VAL A 23 6.66 7.39 -0.50
C VAL A 23 7.45 8.31 -1.42
N VAL A 24 6.81 8.81 -2.48
CA VAL A 24 7.41 9.72 -3.46
C VAL A 24 6.69 11.05 -3.41
N PHE A 25 7.43 12.13 -3.25
CA PHE A 25 6.89 13.49 -3.32
C PHE A 25 7.47 14.22 -4.54
N ASP A 26 6.61 14.56 -5.49
CA ASP A 26 6.93 15.39 -6.64
C ASP A 26 6.46 16.82 -6.36
N LYS A 27 7.43 17.70 -6.12
CA LYS A 27 7.16 19.11 -5.81
C LYS A 27 6.68 19.90 -7.03
N GLU A 28 7.11 19.54 -8.24
CA GLU A 28 6.71 20.25 -9.46
C GLU A 28 5.24 19.96 -9.78
N ARG A 29 4.82 18.72 -9.53
CA ARG A 29 3.43 18.27 -9.71
C ARG A 29 2.54 18.46 -8.48
N LEU A 30 3.12 18.90 -7.35
CA LEU A 30 2.45 18.97 -6.05
C LEU A 30 1.75 17.65 -5.68
N GLN A 31 2.40 16.53 -6.00
CA GLN A 31 1.83 15.19 -5.88
C GLN A 31 2.60 14.39 -4.83
N LEU A 32 1.87 13.70 -3.96
CA LEU A 32 2.40 12.75 -3.00
C LEU A 32 1.86 11.36 -3.34
N ASP A 33 2.74 10.47 -3.79
CA ASP A 33 2.42 9.08 -4.08
C ASP A 33 2.87 8.18 -2.92
N VAL A 34 1.94 7.39 -2.38
CA VAL A 34 2.22 6.39 -1.35
C VAL A 34 2.00 5.01 -1.95
N TYR A 35 3.08 4.29 -2.19
CA TYR A 35 3.03 2.95 -2.78
C TYR A 35 2.82 1.92 -1.67
N LEU A 36 1.81 1.07 -1.85
CA LEU A 36 1.50 -0.02 -0.94
C LEU A 36 2.02 -1.35 -1.49
N GLY A 37 2.54 -2.18 -0.61
CA GLY A 37 2.90 -3.56 -0.90
C GLY A 37 2.26 -4.52 0.10
N PHE A 38 2.39 -5.81 -0.16
CA PHE A 38 2.03 -6.85 0.80
C PHE A 38 3.17 -7.87 0.93
N LYS A 39 3.29 -8.49 2.11
CA LYS A 39 4.33 -9.48 2.39
C LYS A 39 4.21 -10.69 1.44
N LYS A 40 5.30 -10.98 0.70
CA LYS A 40 5.36 -12.10 -0.24
C LYS A 40 5.05 -13.42 0.47
N GLY A 41 4.22 -14.25 -0.16
CA GLY A 41 3.81 -15.55 0.38
C GLY A 41 2.73 -15.46 1.47
N HIS A 42 2.20 -14.28 1.75
CA HIS A 42 1.00 -14.17 2.59
C HIS A 42 -0.19 -14.87 1.94
N LEU A 43 -1.02 -15.47 2.78
CA LEU A 43 -2.23 -16.16 2.39
C LEU A 43 -3.44 -15.27 2.65
N PHE A 44 -4.17 -14.95 1.60
CA PHE A 44 -5.41 -14.17 1.66
C PHE A 44 -6.60 -15.13 1.71
N LEU A 45 -7.60 -14.77 2.50
CA LEU A 45 -8.87 -15.48 2.51
C LEU A 45 -9.64 -15.16 1.23
N ALA A 46 -9.99 -16.19 0.47
CA ALA A 46 -10.85 -16.08 -0.70
C ALA A 46 -12.33 -16.28 -0.35
N ASP A 47 -13.18 -16.06 -1.34
CA ASP A 47 -14.64 -16.17 -1.24
C ASP A 47 -15.12 -17.61 -0.94
N ASP A 48 -14.36 -18.61 -1.37
CA ASP A 48 -14.58 -20.02 -1.09
C ASP A 48 -14.15 -20.47 0.32
N THR A 49 -13.79 -19.51 1.19
CA THR A 49 -13.32 -19.70 2.57
C THR A 49 -11.97 -20.41 2.69
N GLN A 50 -11.23 -20.57 1.60
CA GLN A 50 -9.87 -21.09 1.60
C GLN A 50 -8.83 -19.97 1.53
N TYR A 51 -7.58 -20.35 1.81
CA TYR A 51 -6.44 -19.44 1.88
C TYR A 51 -5.52 -19.65 0.68
N TYR A 52 -5.26 -18.57 -0.07
CA TYR A 52 -4.43 -18.60 -1.27
C TYR A 52 -3.38 -17.50 -1.27
N THR A 53 -2.26 -17.75 -1.92
CA THR A 53 -1.31 -16.69 -2.26
C THR A 53 -1.87 -15.81 -3.37
N ALA A 54 -1.47 -14.55 -3.42
CA ALA A 54 -1.77 -13.68 -4.56
C ALA A 54 -1.28 -14.33 -5.87
N TYR A 55 -2.18 -14.46 -6.85
CA TYR A 55 -1.88 -15.06 -8.15
C TYR A 55 -1.03 -14.12 -9.04
N ASP A 56 -1.40 -12.84 -9.07
CA ASP A 56 -0.70 -11.80 -9.83
C ASP A 56 -0.66 -10.49 -9.01
N THR A 57 0.35 -9.66 -9.29
CA THR A 57 0.52 -8.35 -8.67
C THR A 57 0.28 -7.27 -9.72
N VAL A 58 -0.96 -6.82 -9.82
CA VAL A 58 -1.33 -5.70 -10.69
C VAL A 58 -1.31 -4.41 -9.89
N GLU A 59 -0.57 -3.41 -10.38
CA GLU A 59 -0.58 -2.08 -9.78
C GLU A 59 -1.93 -1.41 -10.01
N ARG A 60 -2.52 -0.88 -8.93
CA ARG A 60 -3.74 -0.09 -8.98
C ARG A 60 -3.48 1.27 -8.35
N ARG A 61 -3.96 2.33 -9.02
CA ARG A 61 -3.85 3.70 -8.55
C ARG A 61 -5.23 4.20 -8.10
N TRP A 62 -5.24 4.80 -6.91
CA TRP A 62 -6.41 5.51 -6.39
C TRP A 62 -6.00 6.95 -6.06
N GLU A 63 -6.81 7.91 -6.47
CA GLU A 63 -6.59 9.33 -6.18
C GLU A 63 -7.60 9.75 -5.13
N HIS A 64 -7.11 10.02 -3.92
CA HIS A 64 -7.98 10.40 -2.80
C HIS A 64 -8.46 11.84 -2.91
N LEU A 65 -7.60 12.74 -3.41
CA LEU A 65 -7.86 14.17 -3.59
C LEU A 65 -7.22 14.64 -4.90
N ASN A 66 -8.03 15.18 -5.82
CA ASN A 66 -7.57 15.99 -6.95
C ASN A 66 -7.78 17.45 -6.56
N PHE A 67 -6.70 18.15 -6.26
CA PHE A 67 -6.70 19.57 -5.88
C PHE A 67 -6.74 20.47 -7.12
#